data_AF-A0A852VVU2-F1
#
_entry.id   AF-A0A852VVU2-F1
#
_cell.length_a   1.000
_cell.length_b   1.000
_cell.length_c   1.000
_cell.angle_alpha   90.00
_cell.angle_beta   90.00
_cell.angle_gamma   90.00
#
_symmetry.space_group_name_H-M   'P 1'
#
loop_
_entity.id
_entity.type
_entity.pdbx_description
1 polymer ?
#
loop_
_entity_poly.entity_id
_entity_poly.type
_entity_poly.pdbx_seq_one_letter_code
_entity_poly.pdbx_strand_id
1 'polypeptide(L)' 'MTTPPETGDIVVDATLRDLAAVDGTDLPGMLAAGESVHATLTARLSDLGT' A
#
# COMPACT_ATOMS: atom_id res chain seq x y z
N MET A 1 12.60 -12.90 -0.81
CA MET A 1 11.62 -11.86 -0.43
C MET A 1 11.60 -10.85 -1.58
N THR A 2 10.43 -10.59 -2.15
CA THR A 2 10.28 -9.58 -3.21
C THR A 2 10.21 -8.21 -2.57
N THR A 3 11.11 -7.31 -2.96
CA THR A 3 11.08 -5.91 -2.52
C THR A 3 9.77 -5.26 -2.99
N PRO A 4 9.12 -4.42 -2.16
CA PRO A 4 7.97 -3.65 -2.62
C PRO A 4 8.34 -2.79 -3.84
N PRO A 5 7.42 -2.57 -4.78
CA PRO A 5 7.70 -1.70 -5.91
C PRO A 5 7.91 -0.26 -5.44
N GLU A 6 8.82 0.46 -6.10
CA GLU A 6 9.04 1.88 -5.87
C GLU A 6 8.41 2.67 -7.02
N THR A 7 7.48 3.54 -6.68
CA THR A 7 6.68 4.35 -7.61
C THR A 7 7.21 5.77 -7.74
N GLY A 8 8.00 6.24 -6.76
CA GLY A 8 8.44 7.63 -6.66
C GLY A 8 7.45 8.54 -5.93
N ASP A 9 6.24 8.05 -5.62
CA ASP A 9 5.33 8.72 -4.70
C ASP A 9 5.60 8.22 -3.28
N ILE A 10 6.09 9.13 -2.43
CA ILE A 10 6.49 8.83 -1.05
C ILE A 10 5.36 8.17 -0.24
N VAL A 11 4.11 8.59 -0.45
CA VAL A 11 2.96 8.07 0.31
C VAL A 11 2.58 6.68 -0.18
N VAL A 12 2.58 6.46 -1.50
CA VAL A 12 2.35 5.13 -2.07
C VAL A 12 3.45 4.16 -1.63
N ASP A 13 4.71 4.58 -1.73
CA ASP A 13 5.87 3.75 -1.38
C ASP A 13 5.93 3.45 0.13
N ALA A 14 5.44 4.35 0.99
CA ALA A 14 5.28 4.08 2.42
C ALA A 14 4.24 2.99 2.67
N THR A 15 3.03 3.14 2.14
CA THR A 15 1.94 2.17 2.37
C THR A 15 2.25 0.78 1.81
N LEU A 16 2.96 0.68 0.68
CA LEU A 16 3.43 -0.60 0.13
C LEU A 16 4.49 -1.27 1.01
N ARG A 17 5.39 -0.50 1.64
CA ARG A 17 6.34 -1.03 2.62
C ARG A 17 5.64 -1.52 3.87
N ASP A 18 4.64 -0.79 4.35
CA ASP A 18 3.85 -1.19 5.51
C ASP A 18 3.13 -2.52 5.25
N LEU A 19 2.50 -2.68 4.08
CA LEU A 19 1.88 -3.94 3.67
C LEU A 19 2.90 -5.09 3.59
N ALA A 20 4.09 -4.85 3.05
CA ALA A 20 5.12 -5.88 2.94
C ALA A 20 5.75 -6.29 4.28
N ALA A 21 5.62 -5.46 5.31
CA ALA A 21 6.11 -5.74 6.65
C ALA A 21 5.14 -6.60 7.48
N VAL A 22 3.91 -6.81 7.02
CA VAL A 22 2.92 -7.63 7.71
C VAL A 22 3.29 -9.11 7.64
N ASP A 23 3.12 -9.82 8.76
CA ASP A 23 3.25 -11.27 8.81
C ASP A 23 2.19 -11.92 7.91
N GLY A 24 2.61 -12.77 6.96
CA GLY A 24 1.72 -13.46 6.04
C GLY A 24 0.77 -14.47 6.70
N THR A 25 0.93 -14.74 8.00
CA THR A 25 0.02 -15.56 8.80
C THR A 25 -1.01 -14.73 9.60
N ASP A 26 -0.85 -13.41 9.65
CA ASP A 26 -1.78 -12.47 10.29
C ASP A 26 -2.79 -11.91 9.28
N LEU A 27 -3.84 -12.67 9.00
CA LEU A 27 -4.88 -12.27 8.04
C LEU A 27 -5.54 -10.92 8.40
N PRO A 28 -5.95 -10.64 9.67
CA PRO A 28 -6.45 -9.31 10.04
C PRO A 28 -5.47 -8.18 9.73
N GLY A 29 -4.18 -8.35 10.04
CA GLY A 29 -3.14 -7.37 9.70
C GLY A 29 -3.01 -7.15 8.20
N MET A 30 -3.05 -8.23 7.42
CA MET A 30 -2.97 -8.16 5.96
C MET A 30 -4.15 -7.40 5.35
N LEU A 31 -5.37 -7.63 5.88
CA LEU A 31 -6.57 -6.94 5.40
C LEU A 31 -6.51 -5.44 5.72
N ALA A 32 -6.11 -5.07 6.92
CA ALA A 32 -5.99 -3.66 7.33
C ALA A 32 -4.93 -2.91 6.49
N ALA A 33 -3.76 -3.52 6.30
CA ALA A 33 -2.71 -2.92 5.47
C ALA A 33 -3.12 -2.86 3.99
N GLY A 34 -3.79 -3.90 3.47
CA GLY A 34 -4.31 -3.92 2.11
C GLY A 34 -5.36 -2.83 1.86
N GLU A 35 -6.26 -2.60 2.82
CA GLU A 35 -7.25 -1.53 2.75
C GLU A 35 -6.60 -0.14 2.75
N SER A 36 -5.55 0.06 3.56
CA SER A 36 -4.77 1.30 3.57
C SER A 36 -4.11 1.58 2.21
N VAL A 37 -3.50 0.56 1.58
CA VAL A 37 -2.93 0.66 0.23
C VAL A 37 -4.03 0.99 -0.79
N HIS A 38 -5.15 0.27 -0.75
CA HIS A 38 -6.27 0.50 -1.67
C HIS A 38 -6.84 1.93 -1.58
N ALA A 39 -7.06 2.43 -0.36
CA ALA A 39 -7.54 3.79 -0.13
C ALA A 39 -6.55 4.84 -0.68
N THR A 40 -5.25 4.64 -0.43
CA THR A 40 -4.18 5.53 -0.88
C THR A 40 -4.12 5.59 -2.41
N LEU A 41 -4.13 4.44 -3.08
CA LEU A 41 -4.11 4.38 -4.55
C LEU A 41 -5.37 5.01 -5.15
N THR A 42 -6.55 4.76 -4.56
CA THR A 42 -7.81 5.36 -5.02
C THR A 42 -7.77 6.88 -4.93
N ALA A 43 -7.25 7.43 -3.84
CA ALA A 43 -7.11 8.87 -3.67
C ALA A 43 -6.16 9.46 -4.71
N ARG A 44 -5.01 8.83 -4.96
CA ARG A 44 -4.04 9.27 -5.98
C ARG A 44 -4.59 9.22 -7.39
N LEU A 45 -5.28 8.15 -7.75
CA LEU A 45 -5.92 8.04 -9.06
C LEU A 45 -7.01 9.10 -9.26
N SER A 46 -7.75 9.43 -8.19
CA SER A 46 -8.77 10.49 -8.24
C SER A 46 -8.14 11.86 -8.47
N ASP A 47 -6.98 12.12 -7.86
CA ASP A 47 -6.21 13.37 -8.02
C ASP A 47 -5.63 13.55 -9.43
N LEU A 48 -5.37 12.45 -10.15
CA LEU A 48 -4.89 12.46 -11.54
C LEU A 48 -6.01 12.66 -12.58
N GLY A 49 -7.27 12.48 -12.18
CA GLY A 49 -8.44 12.53 -13.07
C GLY A 49 -8.98 13.94 -13.34
N THR A 50 -8.30 14.98 -12.84
CA THR A 50 -8.63 16.40 -13.01
C THR A 50 -7.70 17.08 -14.00
#